data_AF-A0A5C7B1J3-F1
#
_entry.id   AF-A0A5C7B1J3-F1
#
_cell.length_a   1.000
_cell.length_b   1.000
_cell.length_c   1.000
_cell.angle_alpha   90.00
_cell.angle_beta   90.00
_cell.angle_gamma   90.00
#
_symmetry.space_group_name_H-M   'P 1'
#
loop_
_entity.id
_entity.type
_entity.pdbx_description
1 polymer ?
#
loop_
_entity_poly.entity_id
_entity_poly.type
_entity_poly.pdbx_seq_one_letter_code
_entity_poly.pdbx_strand_id
1 'polypeptide(L)'
;MEVPIYKLFPTENTWASLKLNTRNGKIWQVHFSISKDSFEGTLSINSYSLVLPEEEMNGRFNLYPTDNMYNFILLDQVNGNTYKVQWHNDDDKRFMRRIY
;
A
#
# COMPACT_ATOMS: atom_id res chain seq x y z
N MET A 1 -0.32 -1.18 23.50
CA MET A 1 -0.40 -2.04 22.31
C MET A 1 0.72 -1.62 21.38
N GLU A 2 1.50 -2.57 20.86
CA GLU A 2 2.58 -2.28 19.92
C GLU A 2 2.02 -1.82 18.57
N VAL A 3 2.65 -0.82 17.96
CA VAL A 3 2.27 -0.34 16.64
C VAL A 3 2.83 -1.30 15.59
N PRO A 4 1.98 -1.94 14.75
CA PRO A 4 2.42 -2.99 13.85
C PRO A 4 3.24 -2.42 12.68
N ILE A 5 4.30 -3.14 12.30
CA ILE A 5 5.18 -2.83 11.16
C ILE A 5 4.44 -3.02 9.84
N TYR A 6 3.56 -4.01 9.76
CA TYR A 6 2.77 -4.30 8.56
C TYR A 6 1.28 -4.22 8.87
N LYS A 7 0.53 -3.61 7.96
CA LYS A 7 -0.93 -3.57 7.99
C LYS A 7 -1.49 -3.99 6.64
N LEU A 8 -2.64 -4.66 6.67
CA LEU A 8 -3.38 -5.06 5.48
C LEU A 8 -4.63 -4.19 5.37
N PHE A 9 -4.92 -3.69 4.17
CA PHE A 9 -6.09 -2.89 3.86
C PHE A 9 -6.90 -3.61 2.78
N PRO A 10 -8.21 -3.86 3.01
CA PRO A 10 -9.04 -4.50 1.99
C PRO A 10 -9.21 -3.55 0.81
N THR A 11 -9.33 -4.11 -0.39
CA THR A 11 -9.88 -3.39 -1.56
C THR A 11 -11.33 -3.84 -1.77
N GLU A 12 -12.05 -3.18 -2.67
CA GLU A 12 -13.38 -3.66 -3.09
C GLU A 12 -13.30 -4.98 -3.87
N ASN A 13 -12.14 -5.32 -4.44
CA ASN A 13 -11.90 -6.65 -4.99
C ASN A 13 -11.52 -7.61 -3.87
N THR A 14 -12.42 -8.54 -3.54
CA THR A 14 -12.23 -9.54 -2.47
C THR A 14 -10.95 -10.38 -2.63
N TRP A 15 -10.41 -10.50 -3.84
CA TRP A 15 -9.20 -11.28 -4.14
C TRP A 15 -7.90 -10.47 -4.01
N ALA A 16 -7.99 -9.17 -3.73
CA ALA A 16 -6.85 -8.27 -3.63
C ALA A 16 -6.92 -7.39 -2.37
N SER A 17 -5.79 -7.27 -1.68
CA SER A 17 -5.62 -6.35 -0.54
C SER A 17 -4.32 -5.58 -0.69
N LEU A 18 -4.19 -4.45 0.01
CA LEU A 18 -2.95 -3.68 0.06
C LEU A 18 -2.21 -3.97 1.36
N LYS A 19 -0.99 -4.48 1.27
CA LYS A 19 -0.06 -4.62 2.39
C LYS A 19 0.83 -3.39 2.45
N LEU A 20 0.79 -2.67 3.55
CA LEU A 20 1.62 -1.50 3.83
C LEU A 20 2.70 -1.86 4.85
N ASN A 21 3.95 -1.50 4.57
CA ASN A 21 4.96 -1.32 5.61
C ASN A 21 4.80 0.07 6.23
N THR A 22 4.30 0.11 7.46
CA THR A 22 3.92 1.34 8.16
C THR A 22 5.13 2.19 8.55
N ARG A 23 6.34 1.64 8.50
CA ARG A 23 7.57 2.37 8.85
C ARG A 23 8.08 3.25 7.72
N ASN A 24 7.92 2.77 6.48
CA ASN A 24 8.64 3.33 5.33
C ASN A 24 7.80 3.54 4.07
N GLY A 25 6.52 3.21 4.11
CA GLY A 25 5.59 3.52 3.03
C GLY A 25 5.71 2.60 1.81
N LYS A 26 6.42 1.47 1.90
CA LYS A 26 6.38 0.45 0.85
C LYS A 26 5.03 -0.27 0.85
N ILE A 27 4.46 -0.44 -0.34
CA ILE A 27 3.14 -1.05 -0.53
C ILE A 27 3.21 -2.15 -1.57
N TRP A 28 2.49 -3.24 -1.29
CA TRP A 28 2.25 -4.33 -2.21
C TRP A 28 0.77 -4.61 -2.32
N GLN A 29 0.30 -4.97 -3.51
CA GLN A 29 -0.93 -5.74 -3.65
C GLN A 29 -0.65 -7.17 -3.21
N VAL A 30 -1.59 -7.76 -2.50
CA VAL A 30 -1.59 -9.15 -2.06
C VAL A 30 -2.77 -9.83 -2.71
N HIS A 31 -2.47 -10.85 -3.52
CA HIS A 31 -3.46 -11.69 -4.17
C HIS A 31 -3.47 -13.07 -3.51
N PHE A 32 -4.67 -13.60 -3.31
CA PHE A 32 -4.88 -14.99 -2.96
C PHE A 32 -5.93 -15.59 -3.89
N SER A 33 -5.95 -16.92 -3.98
CA SER A 33 -6.87 -17.66 -4.80
C SER A 33 -7.45 -18.87 -4.04
N ILE A 34 -8.51 -19.44 -4.59
CA ILE A 34 -9.03 -20.76 -4.20
C ILE A 34 -8.82 -21.81 -5.31
N SER A 35 -8.44 -21.35 -6.51
CA SER A 35 -8.09 -22.20 -7.64
C SER A 35 -6.56 -22.33 -7.74
N LYS A 36 -6.08 -23.55 -7.96
CA LYS A 36 -4.65 -23.86 -8.13
C LYS A 36 -4.03 -23.20 -9.36
N ASP A 37 -4.85 -22.85 -10.36
CA ASP A 37 -4.38 -22.33 -11.65
C ASP A 37 -4.37 -20.79 -11.70
N SER A 38 -4.73 -20.12 -10.61
CA SER A 38 -4.75 -18.65 -10.54
C SER A 38 -3.56 -18.09 -9.79
N PHE A 39 -3.22 -16.83 -10.06
CA PHE A 39 -2.09 -16.16 -9.42
C PHE A 39 -2.31 -15.97 -7.92
N GLU A 40 -1.31 -16.36 -7.13
CA GLU A 40 -1.17 -16.03 -5.71
C GLU A 40 0.19 -15.37 -5.49
N GLY A 41 0.23 -14.30 -4.71
CA GLY A 41 1.49 -13.63 -4.42
C GLY A 41 1.33 -12.14 -4.21
N THR A 42 2.44 -11.42 -4.33
CA THR A 42 2.47 -9.98 -4.11
C THR A 42 3.03 -9.22 -5.30
N LEU A 43 2.37 -8.12 -5.65
CA LEU A 43 2.81 -7.20 -6.70
C LEU A 43 3.16 -5.86 -6.06
N SER A 44 4.38 -5.35 -6.31
CA SER A 44 4.82 -4.08 -5.73
C SER A 44 4.07 -2.90 -6.32
N ILE A 45 3.62 -1.95 -5.49
CA ILE A 45 3.14 -0.64 -5.97
C ILE A 45 4.29 0.36 -6.06
N ASN A 46 5.24 0.28 -5.13
CA ASN A 46 6.47 1.08 -5.13
C ASN A 46 7.66 0.25 -4.63
N SER A 47 8.79 0.37 -5.31
CA SER A 47 10.03 -0.37 -4.98
C SER A 47 10.89 0.32 -3.91
N TYR A 48 10.68 1.61 -3.69
CA TYR A 48 11.53 2.46 -2.85
C TYR A 48 10.85 2.85 -1.52
N SER A 49 11.68 3.09 -0.51
CA SER A 49 11.25 3.68 0.76
C SER A 49 10.92 5.16 0.55
N LEU A 50 9.89 5.66 1.23
CA LEU A 50 9.54 7.09 1.20
C LEU A 50 10.41 7.93 2.16
N VAL A 51 11.23 7.27 2.98
CA VAL A 51 12.00 7.86 4.08
C VAL A 51 13.37 7.20 4.17
N LEU A 52 14.33 7.85 4.82
CA LEU A 52 15.64 7.23 5.10
C LEU A 52 15.51 6.18 6.22
N PRO A 53 16.42 5.19 6.30
CA PRO A 53 16.38 4.14 7.32
C PRO A 53 16.31 4.66 8.77
N GLU A 54 16.98 5.76 9.06
CA GLU A 54 17.01 6.43 10.36
C GLU A 54 15.70 7.16 10.70
N GLU A 55 14.84 7.41 9.72
CA GLU A 55 13.53 8.06 9.90
C GLU A 55 12.37 7.05 9.89
N GLU A 56 12.67 5.74 9.76
CA GLU A 56 11.67 4.68 9.85
C GLU A 56 11.04 4.65 11.25
N MET A 57 9.71 4.70 11.31
CA MET A 57 8.99 4.68 12.57
C MET A 57 7.70 3.87 12.44
N ASN A 58 7.47 2.91 13.33
CA ASN A 58 6.26 2.09 13.31
C ASN A 58 5.01 2.96 13.31
N GLY A 59 4.12 2.72 12.35
CA GLY A 59 2.87 3.50 12.20
C GLY A 59 3.04 4.88 11.62
N ARG A 60 4.21 5.27 11.10
CA ARG A 60 4.38 6.54 10.39
C ARG A 60 3.40 6.68 9.22
N PHE A 61 3.20 5.62 8.46
CA PHE A 61 2.33 5.61 7.30
C PHE A 61 1.00 4.90 7.58
N ASN A 62 -0.09 5.45 7.01
CA ASN A 62 -1.40 4.83 7.01
C ASN A 62 -2.12 5.03 5.66
N LEU A 63 -2.95 4.07 5.26
CA LEU A 63 -3.78 4.15 4.05
C LEU A 63 -5.23 4.48 4.39
N TYR A 64 -5.83 5.31 3.55
CA TYR A 64 -7.23 5.69 3.62
C TYR A 64 -7.91 5.38 2.28
N PRO A 65 -9.03 4.64 2.27
CA PRO A 65 -9.76 4.36 1.05
C PRO A 65 -10.36 5.65 0.47
N THR A 66 -10.65 5.63 -0.83
CA THR A 66 -11.44 6.67 -1.50
C THR A 66 -12.69 6.03 -2.11
N ASP A 67 -13.65 6.85 -2.54
CA ASP A 67 -14.83 6.36 -3.27
C ASP A 67 -14.46 5.74 -4.64
N ASN A 68 -13.26 6.00 -5.15
CA ASN A 68 -12.74 5.30 -6.32
C ASN A 68 -12.08 3.99 -5.87
N MET A 69 -12.65 2.86 -6.29
CA MET A 69 -12.21 1.51 -5.91
C MET A 69 -10.72 1.23 -6.12
N TYR A 70 -10.07 1.89 -7.09
CA TYR A 70 -8.67 1.68 -7.43
C TYR A 70 -7.71 2.57 -6.65
N ASN A 71 -8.21 3.51 -5.85
CA ASN A 71 -7.39 4.58 -5.27
C ASN A 71 -7.48 4.61 -3.75
N PHE A 72 -6.31 4.77 -3.13
CA PHE A 72 -6.12 5.06 -1.73
C PHE A 72 -5.30 6.33 -1.58
N ILE A 73 -5.45 6.98 -0.43
CA ILE A 73 -4.57 8.04 0.02
C ILE A 73 -3.62 7.47 1.07
N LEU A 74 -2.32 7.55 0.80
CA LEU A 74 -1.29 7.28 1.80
C LEU A 74 -0.92 8.58 2.49
N LEU A 75 -0.99 8.60 3.82
CA LEU A 75 -0.58 9.72 4.65
C LEU A 75 0.69 9.36 5.42
N ASP A 76 1.72 10.19 5.29
CA ASP A 76 2.81 10.28 6.28
C ASP A 76 2.28 11.06 7.50
N GLN A 77 1.99 10.35 8.58
CA GLN A 77 1.39 10.91 9.79
C GLN A 77 2.38 11.76 10.61
N VAL A 78 3.65 11.86 10.20
CA VAL A 78 4.67 12.68 10.86
C VAL A 78 4.76 14.06 10.23
N ASN A 79 4.88 14.14 8.90
CA ASN A 79 5.10 15.41 8.19
C ASN A 79 3.92 15.87 7.31
N GLY A 80 2.86 15.07 7.21
CA GLY A 80 1.66 15.38 6.42
C GLY A 80 1.78 15.11 4.92
N ASN A 81 2.91 14.59 4.44
CA ASN A 81 3.06 14.25 3.03
C ASN A 81 2.03 13.22 2.61
N THR A 82 1.36 13.52 1.51
CA THR A 82 0.23 12.74 1.03
C THR A 82 0.51 12.22 -0.37
N TYR A 83 0.12 10.97 -0.61
CA TYR A 83 0.36 10.28 -1.88
C TYR A 83 -0.92 9.63 -2.36
N LYS A 84 -1.18 9.74 -3.66
CA LYS A 84 -2.13 8.89 -4.35
C LYS A 84 -1.49 7.52 -4.54
N VAL A 85 -2.19 6.48 -4.12
CA VAL A 85 -1.83 5.07 -4.34
C VAL A 85 -2.87 4.48 -5.27
N GLN A 86 -2.44 4.04 -6.44
CA GLN A 86 -3.29 3.36 -7.41
C GLN A 86 -2.89 1.89 -7.52
N TRP A 87 -3.86 1.01 -7.26
CA TRP A 87 -3.67 -0.42 -7.41
C TRP A 87 -4.37 -0.90 -8.69
N HIS A 88 -3.70 -1.82 -9.38
CA HIS A 88 -4.17 -2.47 -10.60
C HIS A 88 -3.35 -3.75 -10.86
N ASN A 89 -3.93 -4.70 -11.58
CA ASN A 89 -3.25 -5.94 -11.99
C ASN A 89 -2.17 -5.63 -13.05
N ASP A 90 -2.52 -4.85 -14.07
CA ASP A 90 -1.58 -4.28 -15.04
C ASP A 90 -0.55 -3.37 -14.35
N ASP A 91 0.72 -3.59 -14.67
CA ASP A 91 1.86 -2.91 -14.04
C ASP A 91 1.91 -1.40 -14.36
N ASP A 92 1.60 -1.01 -15.60
CA ASP A 92 1.59 0.37 -16.07
C ASP A 92 0.50 1.25 -15.40
N LYS A 93 -0.54 0.61 -14.85
CA LYS A 93 -1.63 1.27 -14.12
C LYS A 93 -1.47 1.20 -12.60
N ARG A 94 -0.41 0.55 -12.10
CA ARG A 94 -0.11 0.37 -10.68
C ARG A 94 1.03 1.30 -10.29
N PHE A 95 0.72 2.33 -9.51
CA PHE A 95 1.72 3.33 -9.16
C PHE A 95 1.38 4.08 -7.87
N MET A 96 2.39 4.79 -7.38
CA MET A 96 2.27 5.78 -6.32
C MET A 96 2.78 7.13 -6.81
N ARG A 97 2.07 8.21 -6.48
CA ARG A 97 2.49 9.57 -6.80
C ARG A 97 2.19 10.53 -5.66
N ARG A 98 3.15 11.41 -5.33
CA ARG A 98 2.95 12.48 -4.35
C ARG A 98 1.90 13.48 -4.83
N ILE A 99 1.08 13.96 -3.91
CA ILE A 99 0.12 15.05 -4.09
C ILE A 99 0.77 16.32 -3.54
N TYR A 100 0.69 17.42 -4.30
CA TYR A 100 1.24 18.74 -3.97
C TYR A 100 0.12 19.76 -3.86
#